data_AF-A0A497JW67-F1
#
_entry.id   AF-A0A497JW67-F1
#
_cell.length_a   1.000
_cell.length_b   1.000
_cell.length_c   1.000
_cell.angle_alpha   90.00
_cell.angle_beta   90.00
_cell.angle_gamma   90.00
#
_symmetry.space_group_name_H-M   'P 1'
#
loop_
_entity.id
_entity.type
_entity.pdbx_description
1 polymer ?
#
loop_
_entity_poly.entity_id
_entity_poly.type
_entity_poly.pdbx_seq_one_letter_code
_entity_poly.pdbx_strand_id
1 'polypeptide(L)'
;MRMEIEERENEEADVEVGGELSEADKEMIDEIVRDLKGERKKSVKVRLTRKEKAERIVEMYNAGYTYKEICEVLRVAPKTIARVLREAEIGDMRPEIEERLKRMEERVQKLESDVKELKQEMLKKDMRIEKLVRAVKQLYQKAVLI
;
A
#
# COMPACT_ATOMS: atom_id res chain seq x y z
N MET A 1 39.10 -6.50 -19.78
CA MET A 1 39.00 -5.95 -21.14
C MET A 1 38.15 -4.70 -21.08
N ARG A 2 38.79 -3.53 -21.16
CA ARG A 2 38.13 -2.24 -21.39
C ARG A 2 38.18 -2.00 -22.90
N MET A 3 37.07 -1.61 -23.51
CA MET A 3 37.10 -1.03 -24.85
C MET A 3 36.60 0.40 -24.74
N GLU A 4 37.44 1.29 -25.26
CA GLU A 4 37.33 2.73 -25.34
C GLU A 4 36.19 3.10 -26.29
N ILE A 5 35.37 4.08 -25.90
CA ILE A 5 34.36 4.68 -26.78
C ILE A 5 35.04 5.91 -27.38
N GLU A 6 35.37 5.84 -28.67
CA GLU A 6 35.83 6.99 -29.46
C GLU A 6 34.70 8.02 -29.55
N GLU A 7 34.96 9.21 -29.03
CA GLU A 7 34.16 10.41 -29.24
C GLU A 7 34.24 10.80 -30.72
N ARG A 8 33.17 10.60 -31.48
CA ARG A 8 32.99 11.23 -32.78
C ARG A 8 32.32 12.58 -32.60
N GLU A 9 33.07 13.60 -32.95
CA GLU A 9 32.69 15.01 -32.99
C GLU A 9 31.39 15.20 -33.80
N ASN A 10 30.39 15.82 -33.18
CA ASN A 10 29.18 16.30 -33.86
C ASN A 10 29.57 17.59 -34.62
N GLU A 11 29.82 17.49 -35.92
CA GLU A 11 29.76 18.65 -36.81
C GLU A 11 28.29 19.03 -37.02
N GLU A 12 27.88 20.17 -36.45
CA GLU A 12 26.61 20.84 -36.76
C GLU A 12 26.63 21.28 -38.23
N ALA A 13 26.00 20.49 -39.10
CA ALA A 13 25.69 20.91 -40.46
C ALA A 13 24.41 21.75 -40.44
N ASP A 14 24.56 23.07 -40.50
CA ASP A 14 23.49 24.01 -40.83
C ASP A 14 22.98 23.72 -42.26
N VAL A 15 21.88 22.97 -42.37
CA VAL A 15 21.16 22.81 -43.64
C VAL A 15 20.10 23.90 -43.73
N GLU A 16 20.42 24.97 -44.46
CA GLU A 16 19.43 25.94 -44.95
C GLU A 16 18.46 25.24 -45.93
N VAL A 17 17.30 24.79 -45.43
CA VAL A 17 16.20 24.31 -46.29
C VAL A 17 15.28 25.49 -46.61
N GLY A 18 15.78 26.43 -47.42
CA GLY A 18 15.00 27.51 -48.02
C GLY A 18 14.35 27.06 -49.33
N GLY A 19 13.38 26.14 -49.25
CA GLY A 19 12.52 25.78 -50.38
C GLY A 19 11.11 26.30 -50.16
N GLU A 20 10.65 27.23 -50.99
CA GLU A 20 9.23 27.62 -51.00
C GLU A 20 8.38 26.41 -51.39
N LEU A 21 7.67 25.84 -50.40
CA LEU A 21 6.69 24.78 -50.61
C LEU A 21 5.66 25.24 -51.67
N SER A 22 5.43 24.39 -52.67
CA SER A 22 4.45 24.65 -53.75
C SER A 22 3.05 24.82 -53.14
N GLU A 23 2.20 25.65 -53.77
CA GLU A 23 0.83 25.88 -53.28
C GLU A 23 0.04 24.57 -53.11
N ALA A 24 0.30 23.57 -53.97
CA ALA A 24 -0.31 22.25 -53.87
C ALA A 24 0.15 21.46 -52.62
N ASP A 25 1.41 21.63 -52.20
CA ASP A 25 1.94 20.95 -51.00
C ASP A 25 1.36 21.57 -49.73
N LYS A 26 1.19 22.91 -49.73
CA LYS A 26 0.51 23.63 -48.64
C LYS A 26 -0.96 23.22 -48.54
N GLU A 27 -1.63 23.07 -49.67
CA GLU A 27 -3.04 22.67 -49.73
C GLU A 27 -3.23 21.21 -49.26
N MET A 28 -2.32 20.31 -49.62
CA MET A 28 -2.29 18.93 -49.15
C MET A 28 -2.03 18.84 -47.64
N ILE A 29 -1.11 19.65 -47.11
CA ILE A 29 -0.88 19.75 -45.67
C ILE A 29 -2.12 20.30 -44.96
N ASP A 30 -2.77 21.32 -45.52
CA ASP A 30 -3.98 21.90 -44.96
C ASP A 30 -5.15 20.91 -44.98
N GLU A 31 -5.27 20.06 -46.00
CA GLU A 31 -6.24 18.98 -46.07
C GLU A 31 -5.96 17.89 -45.03
N ILE A 32 -4.71 17.42 -44.92
CA ILE A 32 -4.29 16.45 -43.89
C ILE A 32 -4.52 17.02 -42.48
N VAL A 33 -4.25 18.31 -42.27
CA VAL A 33 -4.50 18.99 -40.99
C VAL A 33 -6.01 19.16 -40.73
N ARG A 34 -6.84 19.34 -41.78
CA ARG A 34 -8.30 19.38 -41.67
C ARG A 34 -8.85 18.01 -41.24
N ASP A 35 -8.34 16.94 -41.84
CA ASP A 35 -8.72 15.56 -41.54
C ASP A 35 -8.25 15.13 -40.13
N LEU A 36 -7.04 15.53 -39.71
CA LEU A 36 -6.55 15.30 -38.34
C LEU A 36 -7.26 16.17 -37.28
N LYS A 37 -7.80 17.33 -37.67
CA LYS A 37 -8.63 18.18 -36.78
C LYS A 37 -10.09 17.70 -36.73
N GLY A 38 -10.50 16.82 -37.64
CA GLY A 38 -11.76 16.08 -37.61
C GLY A 38 -11.75 15.02 -36.52
N GLU A 39 -12.64 15.17 -35.55
CA GLU A 39 -12.84 14.26 -34.41
C GLU A 39 -11.74 14.22 -33.35
N ARG A 40 -11.54 15.35 -32.65
CA ARG A 40 -11.43 15.23 -31.19
C ARG A 40 -12.73 14.60 -30.69
N LYS A 41 -12.76 13.26 -30.60
CA LYS A 41 -13.80 12.52 -29.88
C LYS A 41 -14.02 13.26 -28.57
N LYS A 42 -15.18 13.90 -28.42
CA LYS A 42 -15.63 14.43 -27.14
C LYS A 42 -15.69 13.22 -26.24
N SER A 43 -14.63 13.01 -25.46
CA SER A 43 -14.59 11.95 -24.44
C SER A 43 -15.81 12.18 -23.58
N VAL A 44 -16.80 11.29 -23.74
CA VAL A 44 -17.98 11.23 -22.89
C VAL A 44 -17.46 11.35 -21.48
N LYS A 45 -17.85 12.41 -20.78
CA LYS A 45 -17.34 12.75 -19.46
C LYS A 45 -17.96 11.76 -18.47
N VAL A 46 -17.51 10.50 -18.53
CA VAL A 46 -17.75 9.52 -17.47
C VAL A 46 -17.07 10.12 -16.26
N ARG A 47 -17.87 10.74 -15.39
CA ARG A 47 -17.41 11.21 -14.10
C ARG A 47 -17.09 9.97 -13.29
N LEU A 48 -15.90 9.40 -13.53
CA LEU A 48 -15.32 8.41 -12.63
C LEU A 48 -15.40 9.02 -11.23
N THR A 49 -16.07 8.29 -10.35
CA THR A 49 -16.19 8.63 -8.96
C THR A 49 -14.78 8.72 -8.36
N ARG A 50 -14.65 9.41 -7.22
CA ARG A 50 -13.34 9.55 -6.56
C ARG A 50 -12.70 8.19 -6.27
N LYS A 51 -13.51 7.17 -6.04
CA LYS A 51 -13.07 5.80 -5.73
C LYS A 51 -12.52 5.09 -6.98
N GLU A 52 -13.25 5.10 -8.09
CA GLU A 52 -12.78 4.49 -9.35
C GLU A 52 -11.51 5.16 -9.88
N LYS A 53 -11.36 6.48 -9.67
CA LYS A 53 -10.12 7.18 -9.99
C LYS A 53 -8.94 6.72 -9.12
N ALA A 54 -9.18 6.43 -7.85
CA ALA A 54 -8.14 5.99 -6.94
C ALA A 54 -7.65 4.58 -7.30
N GLU A 55 -8.58 3.66 -7.56
CA GLU A 55 -8.29 2.30 -8.01
C GLU A 55 -7.47 2.32 -9.32
N ARG A 56 -7.88 3.15 -10.28
CA ARG A 56 -7.16 3.27 -11.56
C ARG A 56 -5.75 3.87 -11.43
N ILE A 57 -5.53 4.76 -10.47
CA ILE A 57 -4.19 5.30 -10.16
C ILE A 57 -3.27 4.18 -9.68
N VAL A 58 -3.75 3.33 -8.76
CA VAL A 58 -2.97 2.21 -8.21
C VAL A 58 -2.65 1.18 -9.29
N GLU A 59 -3.64 0.81 -10.10
CA GLU A 59 -3.46 -0.11 -11.24
C GLU A 59 -2.41 0.40 -12.23
N MET A 60 -2.49 1.66 -12.64
CA MET A 60 -1.53 2.25 -13.59
C MET A 60 -0.13 2.36 -12.98
N TYR A 61 -0.02 2.70 -11.70
CA TYR A 61 1.28 2.75 -11.03
C TYR A 61 1.94 1.36 -10.94
N ASN A 62 1.17 0.33 -10.57
CA ASN A 62 1.65 -1.05 -10.52
C ASN A 62 2.00 -1.62 -11.91
N ALA A 63 1.34 -1.12 -12.96
CA ALA A 63 1.67 -1.45 -14.35
C ALA A 63 2.93 -0.70 -14.87
N GLY A 64 3.59 0.11 -14.03
CA GLY A 64 4.85 0.78 -14.35
C GLY A 64 4.71 2.14 -15.03
N TYR A 65 3.51 2.72 -15.09
CA TYR A 65 3.32 4.05 -15.65
C TYR A 65 3.93 5.13 -14.74
N THR A 66 4.52 6.14 -15.37
CA THR A 66 5.12 7.28 -14.67
C THR A 66 4.06 8.24 -14.14
N TYR A 67 4.42 9.03 -13.12
CA TYR A 67 3.52 10.02 -12.54
C TYR A 67 2.97 11.02 -13.58
N LYS A 68 3.76 11.36 -14.60
CA LYS A 68 3.36 12.28 -15.67
C LYS A 68 2.25 11.67 -16.53
N GLU A 69 2.44 10.43 -16.96
CA GLU A 69 1.46 9.70 -17.78
C GLU A 69 0.14 9.49 -17.02
N ILE A 70 0.21 9.15 -15.73
CA ILE A 70 -0.99 9.01 -14.88
C ILE A 70 -1.73 10.36 -14.72
N CYS A 71 -0.99 11.46 -14.56
CA CYS A 71 -1.58 12.81 -14.49
C CYS A 71 -2.33 13.17 -15.77
N GLU A 72 -1.74 12.86 -16.93
CA GLU A 72 -2.31 13.19 -18.25
C GLU A 72 -3.56 12.35 -18.55
N VAL A 73 -3.50 11.04 -18.29
CA VAL A 73 -4.59 10.10 -18.56
C VAL A 73 -5.78 10.33 -17.63
N LEU A 74 -5.54 10.48 -16.33
CA LEU A 74 -6.62 10.58 -15.32
C LEU A 74 -7.00 12.01 -14.97
N ARG A 75 -6.25 13.00 -15.47
CA ARG A 75 -6.40 14.44 -15.18
C ARG A 75 -6.47 14.71 -13.68
N VAL A 76 -5.54 14.11 -12.96
CA VAL A 76 -5.39 14.25 -11.51
C VAL A 76 -4.11 15.00 -11.19
N ALA A 77 -4.13 15.80 -10.13
CA ALA A 77 -2.92 16.48 -9.67
C ALA A 77 -1.91 15.46 -9.11
N PRO A 78 -0.59 15.68 -9.26
CA PRO A 78 0.45 14.82 -8.69
C PRO A 78 0.27 14.58 -7.18
N LYS A 79 -0.19 15.60 -6.44
CA LYS A 79 -0.52 15.52 -5.01
C LYS A 79 -1.60 14.47 -4.71
N THR A 80 -2.58 14.32 -5.60
CA THR A 80 -3.66 13.35 -5.47
C THR A 80 -3.14 11.93 -5.68
N ILE A 81 -2.29 11.71 -6.68
CA ILE A 81 -1.63 10.42 -6.92
C ILE A 81 -0.82 10.01 -5.69
N ALA A 82 0.04 10.91 -5.19
CA ALA A 82 0.85 10.64 -4.02
C ALA A 82 0.02 10.33 -2.76
N ARG A 83 -1.14 10.96 -2.59
CA ARG A 83 -2.06 10.64 -1.49
C ARG A 83 -2.70 9.27 -1.67
N VAL A 84 -3.21 8.98 -2.87
CA VAL A 84 -3.87 7.70 -3.19
C VAL A 84 -2.90 6.54 -3.04
N LEU A 85 -1.66 6.67 -3.53
CA LEU A 85 -0.66 5.62 -3.41
C LEU A 85 -0.28 5.37 -1.95
N ARG A 86 -0.13 6.42 -1.13
CA ARG A 86 0.08 6.24 0.33
C ARG A 86 -1.11 5.55 1.00
N GLU A 87 -2.34 5.94 0.65
CA GLU A 87 -3.56 5.30 1.17
C GLU A 87 -3.68 3.85 0.69
N ALA A 88 -3.21 3.53 -0.51
CA ALA A 88 -3.20 2.18 -1.08
C ALA A 88 -2.08 1.29 -0.51
N GLU A 89 -0.89 1.82 -0.25
CA GLU A 89 0.19 1.14 0.48
C GLU A 89 -0.28 0.76 1.91
N ILE A 90 -1.06 1.63 2.55
CA ILE A 90 -1.72 1.33 3.83
C ILE A 90 -2.88 0.31 3.65
N GLY A 91 -3.49 0.28 2.47
CA GLY A 91 -4.55 -0.65 2.09
C GLY A 91 -4.06 -2.09 1.87
N ASP A 92 -2.88 -2.29 1.30
CA ASP A 92 -2.29 -3.62 1.07
C ASP A 92 -1.80 -4.29 2.37
N MET A 93 -1.38 -3.51 3.37
CA MET A 93 -1.04 -4.04 4.70
C MET A 93 -2.27 -4.44 5.54
N ARG A 94 -3.46 -3.96 5.15
CA ARG A 94 -4.71 -4.14 5.91
C ARG A 94 -5.11 -5.61 6.11
N PRO A 95 -5.08 -6.50 5.10
CA PRO A 95 -5.41 -7.92 5.30
C PRO A 95 -4.40 -8.66 6.21
N GLU A 96 -3.10 -8.40 6.09
CA GLU A 96 -2.09 -9.04 6.96
C GLU A 96 -2.19 -8.59 8.41
N ILE A 97 -2.48 -7.30 8.63
CA ILE A 97 -2.72 -6.74 9.97
C ILE A 97 -3.99 -7.34 10.58
N GLU A 98 -5.08 -7.42 9.81
CA GLU A 98 -6.34 -8.03 10.27
C GLU A 98 -6.15 -9.51 10.65
N GLU A 99 -5.41 -10.28 9.84
CA GLU A 99 -5.14 -11.69 10.14
C GLU A 99 -4.25 -11.86 11.38
N ARG A 100 -3.24 -10.99 11.54
CA ARG A 100 -2.38 -10.98 12.74
C ARG A 100 -3.16 -10.60 13.99
N LEU A 101 -4.07 -9.61 13.89
CA LEU A 101 -4.95 -9.21 14.98
C LEU A 101 -5.85 -10.39 15.41
N LYS A 102 -6.47 -11.07 14.45
CA LYS A 102 -7.30 -12.25 14.74
C LYS A 102 -6.52 -13.34 15.48
N ARG A 103 -5.31 -13.67 15.02
CA ARG A 103 -4.44 -14.64 15.72
C ARG A 103 -4.05 -14.18 17.13
N MET A 104 -3.86 -12.88 17.33
CA MET A 104 -3.57 -12.33 18.66
C MET A 104 -4.79 -12.42 19.57
N GLU A 105 -5.99 -12.10 19.08
CA GLU A 105 -7.24 -12.21 19.83
C GLU A 105 -7.50 -13.65 20.30
N GLU A 106 -7.32 -14.64 19.41
CA GLU A 106 -7.45 -16.06 19.76
C GLU A 106 -6.47 -16.48 20.86
N ARG A 107 -5.21 -16.00 20.79
CA ARG A 107 -4.20 -16.27 21.81
C ARG A 107 -4.54 -15.61 23.15
N VAL A 108 -5.06 -14.38 23.13
CA VAL A 108 -5.48 -13.67 24.35
C VAL A 108 -6.63 -14.42 25.02
N GLN A 109 -7.64 -14.85 24.26
CA GLN A 109 -8.76 -15.63 24.81
C GLN A 109 -8.29 -16.92 25.48
N LYS A 110 -7.35 -17.64 24.85
CA LYS A 110 -6.77 -18.84 25.45
C LYS A 110 -5.99 -18.54 26.73
N LEU A 111 -5.20 -17.46 26.75
CA LEU A 111 -4.48 -17.06 27.95
C LEU A 111 -5.44 -16.65 29.08
N GLU A 112 -6.55 -15.99 28.76
CA GLU A 112 -7.58 -15.64 29.73
C GLU A 112 -8.21 -16.89 30.37
N SER A 113 -8.50 -17.93 29.59
CA SER A 113 -8.99 -19.20 30.14
C SER A 113 -7.96 -19.88 31.04
N ASP A 114 -6.72 -19.97 30.58
CA ASP A 114 -5.63 -20.64 31.31
C ASP A 114 -5.35 -19.94 32.65
N VAL A 115 -5.32 -18.60 32.65
CA VAL A 115 -5.14 -17.80 33.87
C VAL A 115 -6.30 -18.00 34.84
N LYS A 116 -7.54 -18.11 34.34
CA LYS A 116 -8.71 -18.35 35.17
C LYS A 116 -8.65 -19.73 35.85
N GLU A 117 -8.23 -20.76 35.12
CA GLU A 117 -8.05 -22.11 35.66
C GLU A 117 -6.94 -22.14 36.72
N LEU A 118 -5.77 -21.58 36.40
CA LEU A 118 -4.64 -21.49 37.33
C LEU A 118 -5.02 -20.77 38.63
N LYS A 119 -5.80 -19.69 38.53
CA LYS A 119 -6.32 -18.96 39.70
C LYS A 119 -7.20 -19.86 40.57
N GLN A 120 -8.07 -20.68 39.98
CA GLN A 120 -8.89 -21.62 40.75
C GLN A 120 -8.07 -22.73 41.41
N GLU A 121 -7.04 -23.24 40.73
CA GLU A 121 -6.13 -24.22 41.31
C GLU A 121 -5.33 -23.66 42.49
N MET A 122 -4.85 -22.42 42.36
CA MET A 122 -4.17 -21.71 43.44
C MET A 122 -5.05 -21.58 44.69
N LEU A 123 -6.30 -21.14 44.53
CA LEU A 123 -7.24 -21.06 45.65
C LEU A 123 -7.45 -22.42 46.35
N LYS A 124 -7.53 -23.52 45.58
CA LYS A 124 -7.64 -24.87 46.15
C LYS A 124 -6.39 -25.25 46.93
N LYS A 125 -5.20 -24.91 46.44
CA LYS A 125 -3.92 -25.16 47.12
C LYS A 125 -3.81 -24.32 48.40
N ASP A 126 -4.20 -23.04 48.36
CA ASP A 126 -4.19 -22.15 49.52
C ASP A 126 -5.07 -22.69 50.65
N MET A 127 -6.29 -23.15 50.34
CA MET A 127 -7.16 -23.79 51.34
C MET A 127 -6.53 -25.05 51.95
N ARG A 128 -5.78 -25.85 51.17
CA ARG A 128 -5.08 -27.03 51.70
C ARG A 128 -3.94 -26.62 52.61
N ILE A 129 -3.16 -25.61 52.21
CA ILE A 129 -2.06 -25.06 53.01
C ILE A 129 -2.61 -24.53 54.35
N GLU A 130 -3.70 -23.77 54.35
CA GLU A 130 -4.32 -23.28 55.58
C GLU A 130 -4.70 -24.41 56.55
N LYS A 131 -5.28 -25.50 56.03
CA LYS A 131 -5.64 -26.67 56.84
C LYS A 131 -4.40 -27.31 57.47
N LEU A 132 -3.35 -27.48 56.68
CA LEU A 132 -2.07 -28.02 57.16
C LEU A 132 -1.44 -27.12 58.22
N VAL A 133 -1.43 -25.80 58.01
CA VAL A 133 -0.92 -24.81 58.97
C VAL A 133 -1.69 -24.91 60.30
N ARG A 134 -3.02 -25.03 60.28
CA ARG A 134 -3.82 -25.22 61.50
C ARG A 134 -3.46 -26.54 62.21
N ALA A 135 -3.35 -27.64 61.47
CA ALA A 135 -3.00 -28.94 62.03
C ALA A 135 -1.61 -28.92 62.69
N VAL A 136 -0.61 -28.33 62.03
CA VAL A 136 0.75 -28.18 62.59
C VAL A 136 0.73 -27.32 63.87
N LYS A 137 0.01 -26.20 63.87
CA LYS A 137 -0.13 -25.35 65.08
C LYS A 137 -0.73 -26.13 66.26
N GLN A 138 -1.76 -26.94 66.01
CA GLN A 138 -2.36 -27.77 67.06
C GLN A 138 -1.40 -28.84 67.59
N LEU A 139 -0.64 -29.50 66.70
CA LEU A 139 0.37 -30.49 67.10
C LEU A 139 1.48 -29.85 67.93
N TYR A 140 1.96 -28.68 67.52
CA TYR A 140 2.96 -27.92 68.26
C TYR A 140 2.46 -27.54 69.66
N GLN A 141 1.25 -26.99 69.77
CA GLN A 141 0.66 -26.66 71.08
C GLN A 141 0.55 -27.88 71.99
N LYS A 142 0.17 -29.04 71.46
CA LYS A 142 0.13 -30.29 72.23
C LYS A 142 1.52 -30.74 72.67
N ALA A 143 2.52 -30.63 71.81
CA ALA A 143 3.89 -31.05 72.11
C ALA A 143 4.59 -30.14 73.14
N VAL A 144 4.24 -28.85 73.20
CA VAL A 144 4.81 -27.89 74.16
C VAL A 144 4.16 -27.96 75.55
N LEU A 145 2.93 -28.49 75.63
CA LEU A 145 2.18 -28.65 76.89
C LEU A 145 2.42 -30.01 77.58
N ILE A 146 3.27 -30.87 77.03
CA ILE A 146 3.75 -32.14 77.60
C ILE A 146 5.18 -31.94 78.09
#